data_AF-A0A1T5LIK0-F1
#
_entry.id   AF-A0A1T5LIK0-F1
#
_cell.length_a   1.000
_cell.length_b   1.000
_cell.length_c   1.000
_cell.angle_alpha   90.00
_cell.angle_beta   90.00
_cell.angle_gamma   90.00
#
_symmetry.space_group_name_H-M   'P 1'
#
loop_
_entity.id
_entity.type
_entity.pdbx_description
1 polymer ?
#
loop_
_entity_poly.entity_id
_entity_poly.type
_entity_poly.pdbx_seq_one_letter_code
_entity_poly.pdbx_strand_id
1 'polypeptide(L)'
;MKYIDTIAQTLFIAAALVFLFLGIFYHDVRGFIFVCQFFLGCWQVASCIISLIKHPENNSSRRKHLLISVFYILSLFVFGAAISHYKIPNVYTLIYGTVPAWALGIYYYIITLRWCFPKIKRSGFLPHLSF
;
A
#
# COMPACT_ATOMS: atom_id res chain seq x y z
N MET A 1 -16.89 0.90 3.61
CA MET A 1 -15.45 1.19 3.84
C MET A 1 -14.55 0.59 2.79
N LYS A 2 -14.68 -0.71 2.46
CA LYS A 2 -13.84 -1.39 1.46
C LYS A 2 -13.71 -0.60 0.13
N TYR A 3 -14.83 -0.11 -0.41
CA TYR A 3 -14.83 0.69 -1.65
C TYR A 3 -14.10 2.04 -1.51
N ILE A 4 -14.21 2.70 -0.35
CA ILE A 4 -13.50 3.96 -0.08
C ILE A 4 -11.99 3.70 -0.02
N ASP A 5 -11.57 2.60 0.61
CA ASP A 5 -10.17 2.18 0.61
C ASP A 5 -9.66 1.87 -0.79
N THR A 6 -10.43 1.15 -1.60
CA THR A 6 -10.04 0.87 -2.98
C THR A 6 -9.89 2.15 -3.79
N ILE A 7 -10.84 3.09 -3.67
CA ILE A 7 -10.77 4.38 -4.37
C ILE A 7 -9.54 5.17 -3.92
N ALA A 8 -9.33 5.33 -2.61
CA ALA A 8 -8.19 6.06 -2.07
C ALA A 8 -6.85 5.44 -2.48
N GLN A 9 -6.70 4.11 -2.34
CA GLN A 9 -5.49 3.40 -2.78
C GLN A 9 -5.26 3.54 -4.29
N THR A 10 -6.32 3.47 -5.11
CA THR A 10 -6.22 3.66 -6.56
C THR A 10 -5.77 5.07 -6.91
N LEU A 11 -6.31 6.10 -6.23
CA LEU A 11 -5.91 7.49 -6.41
C LEU A 11 -4.44 7.71 -6.04
N PHE A 12 -3.97 7.12 -4.93
CA PHE A 12 -2.55 7.23 -4.55
C PHE A 12 -1.61 6.54 -5.54
N ILE A 13 -2.00 5.37 -6.07
CA ILE A 13 -1.22 4.68 -7.11
C ILE A 13 -1.20 5.53 -8.39
N ALA A 14 -2.35 6.05 -8.82
CA ALA A 14 -2.44 6.90 -10.00
C ALA A 14 -1.62 8.19 -9.84
N ALA A 15 -1.74 8.86 -8.70
CA ALA A 15 -0.95 10.05 -8.38
C ALA A 15 0.55 9.74 -8.43
N ALA A 16 0.99 8.62 -7.86
CA ALA A 16 2.39 8.24 -7.90
C ALA A 16 2.91 7.92 -9.31
N LEU A 17 2.09 7.33 -10.18
CA LEU A 17 2.45 7.14 -11.59
C LEU A 17 2.62 8.48 -12.30
N VAL A 18 1.71 9.43 -12.04
CA VAL A 18 1.81 10.80 -12.56
C VAL A 18 3.08 11.48 -12.05
N PHE A 19 3.39 11.36 -10.76
CA PHE A 19 4.60 11.94 -10.18
C PHE A 19 5.89 11.27 -10.67
N LEU A 20 5.86 9.96 -10.94
CA LEU A 20 6.98 9.25 -11.53
C LEU A 20 7.23 9.75 -12.96
N PHE A 21 6.16 9.99 -13.73
CA PHE A 21 6.25 10.61 -15.05
C PHE A 21 6.78 12.05 -14.97
N LEU A 22 6.23 12.90 -14.09
CA LEU A 22 6.69 14.29 -13.91
C LEU A 22 8.13 14.37 -13.40
N GLY A 23 8.51 13.50 -12.46
CA GLY A 23 9.87 13.47 -11.92
C GLY A 23 10.94 13.20 -12.98
N ILE A 24 10.60 12.48 -14.06
CA ILE A 24 11.50 12.28 -15.20
C ILE A 24 11.79 13.62 -15.88
N PHE A 25 10.80 14.51 -16.00
CA PHE A 25 10.96 15.84 -16.60
C PHE A 25 11.65 16.84 -15.66
N TYR A 26 11.42 16.74 -14.35
CA TYR A 26 11.95 17.68 -13.35
C TYR A 26 13.25 17.20 -12.66
N HIS A 27 13.81 16.06 -13.08
CA HIS A 27 15.00 15.43 -12.50
C HIS A 27 14.95 15.12 -10.98
N ASP A 28 13.78 15.20 -10.35
CA ASP A 28 13.58 14.83 -8.94
C ASP A 28 12.41 13.86 -8.74
N VAL A 29 12.57 12.65 -9.29
CA VAL A 29 11.63 11.53 -9.11
C VAL A 29 11.52 11.09 -7.65
N ARG A 30 12.57 11.32 -6.85
CA ARG A 30 12.73 10.67 -5.54
C ARG A 30 11.83 11.29 -4.49
N GLY A 31 11.87 12.62 -4.37
CA GLY A 31 11.06 13.34 -3.38
C GLY A 31 9.57 13.02 -3.52
N PHE A 32 9.06 13.05 -4.75
CA PHE A 32 7.64 12.77 -5.00
C PHE A 32 7.25 11.32 -4.67
N ILE A 33 8.09 10.33 -5.02
CA ILE A 33 7.77 8.94 -4.69
C ILE A 33 7.73 8.73 -3.16
N PHE A 34 8.68 9.28 -2.42
CA PHE A 34 8.69 9.18 -0.95
C PHE A 34 7.43 9.79 -0.34
N VAL A 35 6.99 10.95 -0.85
CA VAL A 35 5.76 11.61 -0.39
C VAL A 35 4.54 10.72 -0.66
N CYS A 36 4.38 10.15 -1.85
CA CYS A 36 3.28 9.25 -2.17
C CYS A 36 3.26 8.00 -1.28
N GLN A 37 4.44 7.41 -1.05
CA GLN A 37 4.61 6.24 -0.19
C GLN A 37 4.24 6.53 1.26
N PHE A 38 4.61 7.69 1.77
CA PHE A 38 4.25 8.14 3.11
C PHE A 38 2.73 8.27 3.24
N PHE A 39 2.07 8.98 2.33
CA PHE A 39 0.61 9.15 2.37
C PHE A 39 -0.14 7.83 2.22
N LEU A 40 0.33 6.93 1.34
CA LEU A 40 -0.25 5.60 1.18
C LEU A 40 -0.09 4.76 2.46
N GLY A 41 1.05 4.84 3.13
CA GLY A 41 1.28 4.21 4.44
C GLY A 41 0.34 4.75 5.52
N CYS A 42 0.25 6.08 5.66
CA CYS A 42 -0.66 6.74 6.60
C CYS A 42 -2.12 6.34 6.36
N TRP A 43 -2.53 6.28 5.08
CA TRP A 43 -3.87 5.84 4.71
C TRP A 43 -4.12 4.39 5.11
N GLN A 44 -3.17 3.48 4.89
CA GLN A 44 -3.29 2.08 5.31
C GLN A 44 -3.45 1.95 6.82
N VAL A 45 -2.67 2.70 7.61
CA VAL A 45 -2.80 2.72 9.07
C VAL A 45 -4.20 3.20 9.49
N ALA A 46 -4.66 4.32 8.93
CA ALA A 46 -5.99 4.86 9.23
C ALA A 46 -7.11 3.88 8.88
N SER A 47 -7.06 3.30 7.67
CA SER A 47 -7.98 2.25 7.22
C SER A 47 -8.01 1.07 8.18
N CYS A 48 -6.84 0.57 8.58
CA CYS A 48 -6.73 -0.59 9.45
C CYS A 48 -7.29 -0.33 10.85
N ILE A 49 -7.03 0.86 11.41
CA ILE A 49 -7.58 1.30 12.70
C ILE A 49 -9.10 1.35 12.64
N ILE A 50 -9.68 2.02 11.65
CA ILE A 50 -11.13 2.13 11.53
C ILE A 50 -11.76 0.74 11.34
N SER A 51 -11.10 -0.12 10.57
CA SER A 51 -11.53 -1.50 10.34
C SER A 51 -11.51 -2.35 11.63
N LEU A 52 -10.51 -2.17 12.50
CA LEU A 52 -10.43 -2.83 13.80
C LEU A 52 -11.52 -2.34 14.76
N ILE A 53 -11.82 -1.04 14.77
CA ILE A 53 -12.88 -0.44 15.59
C ILE A 53 -14.26 -0.97 15.17
N LYS A 54 -14.52 -1.06 13.86
CA LYS A 54 -15.84 -1.45 13.34
C LYS A 54 -16.13 -2.95 13.36
N HIS A 55 -15.10 -3.79 13.35
CA HIS A 55 -15.29 -5.25 13.31
C HIS A 55 -14.25 -5.96 14.21
N PRO A 56 -14.50 -5.99 15.52
CA PRO A 56 -13.58 -6.55 16.51
C PRO A 56 -13.45 -8.09 16.42
N GLU A 57 -14.44 -8.78 15.83
CA GLU A 57 -14.48 -10.25 15.75
C GLU A 57 -13.31 -10.87 14.95
N ASN A 58 -12.72 -10.16 13.98
CA ASN A 58 -11.74 -10.73 13.05
C ASN A 58 -10.36 -10.06 13.15
N ASN A 59 -9.75 -10.20 14.33
CA ASN A 59 -8.72 -9.31 14.84
C ASN A 59 -7.28 -9.67 14.41
N SER A 60 -6.95 -10.96 14.27
CA SER A 60 -5.57 -11.44 14.08
C SER A 60 -4.89 -10.91 12.80
N SER A 61 -5.52 -11.09 11.65
CA SER A 61 -4.97 -10.65 10.35
C SER A 61 -4.90 -9.12 10.25
N ARG A 62 -5.89 -8.42 10.80
CA ARG A 62 -5.96 -6.95 10.80
C ARG A 62 -4.92 -6.30 11.71
N ARG A 63 -4.62 -6.92 12.85
CA ARG A 63 -3.52 -6.48 13.74
C ARG A 63 -2.16 -6.66 13.10
N LYS A 64 -1.92 -7.80 12.43
CA LYS A 64 -0.68 -8.02 11.65
C LYS A 64 -0.53 -6.97 10.55
N HIS A 65 -1.62 -6.66 9.85
CA HIS A 65 -1.63 -5.62 8.82
C HIS A 65 -1.28 -4.24 9.40
N LEU A 66 -1.91 -3.85 10.51
CA LEU A 66 -1.60 -2.60 11.20
C LEU A 66 -0.11 -2.54 11.61
N LEU A 67 0.42 -3.62 12.19
CA LEU A 67 1.82 -3.72 12.58
C LEU A 67 2.77 -3.52 11.39
N ILE A 68 2.50 -4.17 10.27
CA ILE A 68 3.31 -4.04 9.06
C ILE A 68 3.25 -2.61 8.51
N SER A 69 2.06 -2.00 8.46
CA SER A 69 1.90 -0.62 7.98
C SER A 69 2.59 0.40 8.91
N VAL A 70 2.53 0.21 10.23
CA VAL A 70 3.25 1.06 11.21
C VAL A 70 4.76 0.88 11.07
N PHE A 71 5.24 -0.36 11.05
CA PHE A 71 6.67 -0.65 10.88
C PHE A 71 7.21 -0.05 9.57
N TYR A 72 6.40 -0.10 8.52
CA TYR A 72 6.71 0.50 7.24
C TYR A 72 6.84 2.03 7.32
N ILE A 73 5.88 2.75 7.90
CA ILE A 73 5.99 4.21 8.09
C ILE A 73 7.23 4.57 8.90
N LEU A 74 7.50 3.83 9.99
CA LEU A 74 8.68 4.04 10.81
C LEU A 74 9.97 3.81 10.01
N SER A 75 10.01 2.76 9.18
CA SER A 75 11.16 2.49 8.31
C SER A 75 11.38 3.60 7.28
N LEU A 76 10.31 4.16 6.69
CA LEU A 76 10.41 5.31 5.78
C LEU A 76 10.95 6.55 6.49
N PHE A 77 10.54 6.80 7.73
CA PHE A 77 11.02 7.95 8.50
C PHE A 77 12.51 7.82 8.86
N VAL A 78 12.91 6.64 9.37
CA VAL A 78 14.32 6.35 9.70
C VAL A 78 15.19 6.40 8.44
N PHE A 79 14.72 5.82 7.34
CA PHE A 79 15.46 5.81 6.08
C PHE A 79 15.55 7.21 5.46
N GLY A 80 14.47 8.00 5.51
CA GLY A 80 14.45 9.41 5.10
C GLY A 80 15.47 10.25 5.87
N ALA A 81 15.51 10.11 7.20
CA ALA A 81 16.50 10.78 8.03
C ALA A 81 17.94 10.28 7.79
N ALA A 82 18.13 8.99 7.49
CA ALA A 82 19.44 8.44 7.16
C ALA A 82 19.96 8.97 5.81
N ILE A 83 19.09 9.13 4.81
CA ILE A 83 19.45 9.72 3.51
C ILE A 83 19.95 11.15 3.69
N SER A 84 19.28 11.96 4.52
CA SER A 84 19.68 13.36 4.75
C SER A 84 21.02 13.48 5.49
N HIS A 85 21.36 12.53 6.35
CA HIS A 85 22.59 12.58 7.16
C HIS A 85 23.80 11.86 6.54
N TYR A 86 23.61 10.74 5.84
CA TYR A 86 24.73 9.84 5.48
C TYR A 86 25.16 9.88 4.01
N LYS A 87 24.64 10.81 3.19
CA LYS A 87 24.97 10.92 1.74
C LYS A 87 24.97 9.56 1.03
N ILE A 88 23.93 8.76 1.28
CA ILE A 88 23.79 7.41 0.73
C ILE A 88 23.77 7.47 -0.81
N PRO A 89 24.49 6.59 -1.53
CA PRO A 89 24.51 6.61 -2.99
C PRO A 89 23.11 6.41 -3.60
N ASN A 90 22.81 7.17 -4.65
CA ASN A 90 21.47 7.26 -5.28
C ASN A 90 20.83 5.91 -5.66
N VAL A 91 21.63 4.92 -6.04
CA VAL A 91 21.16 3.57 -6.41
C VAL A 91 20.55 2.84 -5.21
N TYR A 92 21.19 2.91 -4.04
CA TYR A 92 20.67 2.27 -2.83
C TYR A 92 19.41 2.98 -2.33
N THR A 93 19.32 4.29 -2.52
CA THR A 93 18.12 5.07 -2.21
C THR A 93 16.93 4.62 -3.06
N LEU A 94 17.15 4.33 -4.34
CA LEU A 94 16.12 3.87 -5.27
C LEU A 94 15.72 2.40 -5.03
N ILE A 95 16.67 1.53 -4.69
CA ILE A 95 16.33 0.12 -4.47
C ILE A 95 15.64 -0.04 -3.11
N TYR A 96 16.19 0.52 -2.03
CA TYR A 96 15.66 0.34 -0.69
C TYR A 96 14.48 1.25 -0.35
N GLY A 97 14.50 2.50 -0.84
CA GLY A 97 13.39 3.44 -0.61
C GLY A 97 12.17 3.15 -1.46
N THR A 98 12.36 2.53 -2.63
CA THR A 98 11.29 2.48 -3.65
C THR A 98 10.69 1.08 -3.80
N VAL A 99 11.49 0.03 -3.91
CA VAL A 99 10.98 -1.31 -4.24
C VAL A 99 10.13 -1.96 -3.12
N PRO A 100 10.56 -2.01 -1.84
CA PRO A 100 9.80 -2.69 -0.78
C PRO A 100 8.46 -2.00 -0.52
N ALA A 101 8.46 -0.67 -0.61
CA ALA A 101 7.32 0.21 -0.45
C ALA A 101 6.21 -0.04 -1.48
N TRP A 102 6.58 -0.09 -2.76
CA TRP A 102 5.64 -0.37 -3.84
C TRP A 102 5.14 -1.81 -3.80
N ALA A 103 6.02 -2.77 -3.49
CA ALA A 103 5.62 -4.17 -3.32
C ALA A 103 4.57 -4.32 -2.21
N LEU A 104 4.77 -3.64 -1.07
CA LEU A 104 3.82 -3.63 0.03
C LEU A 104 2.50 -2.94 -0.33
N GLY A 105 2.57 -1.76 -0.97
CA GLY A 105 1.39 -1.03 -1.43
C GLY A 105 0.55 -1.82 -2.44
N ILE A 106 1.19 -2.47 -3.40
CA ILE A 106 0.56 -3.32 -4.41
C ILE A 106 -0.04 -4.57 -3.77
N TYR A 107 0.69 -5.23 -2.87
CA TYR A 107 0.18 -6.39 -2.13
C TYR A 107 -1.13 -6.05 -1.41
N TYR A 108 -1.18 -4.89 -0.75
CA TYR A 108 -2.38 -4.45 -0.06
C TYR A 108 -3.50 -4.03 -1.00
N TYR A 109 -3.19 -3.38 -2.11
CA TYR A 109 -4.16 -3.07 -3.14
C TYR A 109 -4.86 -4.33 -3.68
N ILE A 110 -4.10 -5.39 -3.92
CA ILE A 110 -4.64 -6.69 -4.38
C ILE A 110 -5.58 -7.30 -3.33
N ILE A 111 -5.23 -7.24 -2.04
CA ILE A 111 -6.10 -7.73 -0.97
C ILE A 111 -7.41 -6.94 -0.91
N THR A 112 -7.32 -5.60 -0.95
CA THR A 112 -8.50 -4.72 -0.92
C THR A 112 -9.40 -5.01 -2.12
N LEU A 113 -8.82 -5.18 -3.32
CA LEU A 113 -9.56 -5.54 -4.53
C LEU A 113 -10.29 -6.89 -4.38
N ARG A 114 -9.64 -7.92 -3.85
CA ARG A 114 -10.29 -9.22 -3.61
C ARG A 114 -11.45 -9.14 -2.61
N TRP A 115 -11.41 -8.17 -1.69
CA TRP A 115 -12.48 -7.95 -0.72
C TRP A 115 -13.63 -7.09 -1.25
N CYS A 116 -13.37 -6.20 -2.20
CA CYS A 116 -14.38 -5.39 -2.91
C CYS A 116 -15.06 -6.15 -4.03
N PHE A 117 -14.28 -6.93 -4.78
CA PHE A 117 -14.74 -7.73 -5.90
C PHE A 117 -14.42 -9.20 -5.61
N PRO A 118 -15.13 -9.83 -4.64
CA PRO A 118 -14.94 -11.25 -4.40
C PRO A 118 -15.22 -11.98 -5.72
N LYS A 119 -14.27 -12.83 -6.15
CA LYS A 119 -14.53 -13.71 -7.28
C LYS A 119 -15.79 -14.51 -6.94
N ILE A 120 -16.85 -14.32 -7.73
CA ILE A 120 -18.01 -15.20 -7.68
C ILE A 120 -17.44 -16.60 -7.90
N LYS A 121 -17.54 -17.47 -6.88
CA LYS A 121 -17.34 -18.90 -7.12
C LYS A 121 -18.36 -19.23 -8.20
N ARG A 122 -17.89 -19.47 -9.43
CA ARG A 122 -18.70 -20.15 -10.43
C ARG A 122 -18.98 -21.51 -9.80
N SER A 123 -20.11 -21.63 -9.10
CA SER A 123 -20.75 -22.92 -8.94
C SER A 123 -20.77 -23.51 -10.35
N GLY A 124 -20.25 -24.73 -10.51
CA GLY A 124 -20.39 -25.43 -11.79
C GLY A 124 -21.83 -25.30 -12.29
N PHE A 125 -22.01 -25.37 -13.60
CA PHE A 125 -23.27 -25.06 -14.28
C PHE A 125 -24.52 -25.71 -13.65
N LEU A 126 -24.38 -26.78 -12.85
CA LEU A 126 -25.44 -27.35 -11.99
C LEU A 126 -24.83 -27.84 -10.65
N PRO A 127 -24.82 -27.05 -9.55
CA PRO A 127 -24.17 -27.45 -8.29
C PRO A 127 -24.92 -28.56 -7.53
N HIS A 128 -26.13 -28.91 -7.95
CA HIS A 128 -27.01 -29.92 -7.35
C HIS A 128 -27.00 -31.26 -8.10
N LEU A 129 -26.27 -31.37 -9.21
CA LEU A 129 -26.07 -32.60 -9.97
C LEU A 129 -24.61 -33.04 -9.84
N SER A 130 -24.23 -33.53 -8.66
CA SER A 130 -23.01 -34.32 -8.50
C SER A 130 -23.32 -35.77 -8.87
N PHE A 131 -22.70 -36.28 -9.93
CA PHE A 131 -22.52 -37.72 -10.14
C PHE A 131 -21.30 -38.20 -9.34
#